data_AF-A0A378MXV1-F1
#
_entry.id   AF-A0A378MXV1-F1
#
_cell.length_a   1.000
_cell.length_b   1.000
_cell.length_c   1.000
_cell.angle_alpha   90.00
_cell.angle_beta   90.00
_cell.angle_gamma   90.00
#
_symmetry.space_group_name_H-M   'P 1'
#
loop_
_entity.id
_entity.type
_entity.pdbx_description
1 polymer ?
#
loop_
_entity_poly.entity_id
_entity_poly.type
_entity_poly.pdbx_seq_one_letter_code
_entity_poly.pdbx_strand_id
1 'polypeptide(L)' 'MGARATSANAIALGTDTAATGNRATAFGAGALATGNRSTVMGWRSAASGTRSFAMGSGAMGISLLQMLLIL' A
#
# COMPACT_ATOMS: atom_id res chain seq x y z
N MET A 1 4.00 -14.51 10.94
CA MET A 1 2.98 -13.47 11.18
C MET A 1 3.66 -12.22 11.71
N GLY A 2 3.84 -11.19 10.88
CA GLY A 2 4.52 -9.96 11.31
C GLY A 2 4.45 -8.85 10.27
N ALA A 3 4.86 -7.65 10.66
CA ALA A 3 4.93 -6.51 9.76
C ALA A 3 6.28 -6.45 9.05
N ARG A 4 6.28 -6.21 7.73
CA ARG A 4 7.47 -6.18 6.88
C ARG A 4 7.61 -4.81 6.21
N ALA A 5 8.58 -4.02 6.64
CA ALA A 5 8.99 -2.79 5.97
C ALA A 5 10.38 -3.01 5.35
N THR A 6 10.45 -3.32 4.05
CA THR A 6 11.71 -3.79 3.43
C THR A 6 12.46 -2.73 2.64
N SER A 7 11.88 -1.55 2.45
CA SER A 7 12.49 -0.45 1.69
C SER A 7 12.80 0.76 2.56
N ALA A 8 13.66 1.64 2.06
CA ALA A 8 14.04 2.85 2.78
C ALA A 8 12.81 3.70 3.13
N ASN A 9 12.76 4.12 4.40
CA ASN A 9 11.67 4.92 4.98
C ASN A 9 10.28 4.28 4.86
N ALA A 10 10.18 2.96 4.69
CA ALA A 10 8.90 2.27 4.69
C ALA A 10 8.38 2.07 6.13
N ILE A 11 7.06 2.07 6.29
CA ILE A 11 6.38 1.81 7.56
C ILE A 11 5.37 0.69 7.35
N ALA A 12 5.44 -0.37 8.14
CA ALA A 12 4.48 -1.47 8.12
C ALA A 12 3.97 -1.74 9.54
N LEU A 13 2.65 -1.73 9.72
CA LEU A 13 1.98 -1.89 11.00
C LEU A 13 0.79 -2.85 10.90
N GLY A 14 0.90 -4.03 11.51
CA GLY A 14 -0.15 -5.04 11.60
C GLY A 14 0.33 -6.47 11.33
N THR A 15 -0.58 -7.44 11.47
CA THR A 15 -0.32 -8.84 11.14
C THR A 15 -0.26 -9.04 9.62
N ASP A 16 0.80 -9.68 9.13
CA ASP A 16 1.01 -10.01 7.71
C ASP A 16 0.95 -8.79 6.77
N THR A 17 1.38 -7.63 7.26
CA THR A 17 1.47 -6.40 6.47
C THR A 17 2.79 -6.27 5.76
N ALA A 18 2.80 -5.72 4.55
CA ALA A 18 4.01 -5.47 3.78
C ALA A 18 4.02 -4.05 3.20
N ALA A 19 5.04 -3.28 3.56
CA ALA A 19 5.42 -2.04 2.90
C ALA A 19 6.77 -2.24 2.19
N THR A 20 6.73 -2.51 0.90
CA THR A 20 7.91 -2.86 0.08
C THR A 20 8.25 -1.79 -0.95
N GLY A 21 7.49 -0.70 -1.02
CA GLY A 21 7.84 0.48 -1.81
C GLY A 21 8.72 1.45 -1.02
N ASN A 22 9.58 2.22 -1.71
CA ASN A 22 10.34 3.29 -1.08
C ASN A 22 9.40 4.34 -0.49
N ARG A 23 9.57 4.73 0.79
CA ARG A 23 8.66 5.64 1.51
C ARG A 23 7.20 5.17 1.53
N ALA A 24 6.93 3.87 1.40
CA ALA A 24 5.58 3.33 1.46
C ALA A 24 5.08 3.20 2.90
N THR A 25 3.79 3.38 3.13
CA THR A 25 3.15 3.18 4.44
C THR A 25 2.03 2.15 4.31
N ALA A 26 2.09 1.07 5.09
CA ALA A 26 1.05 0.04 5.17
C ALA A 26 0.55 -0.11 6.62
N PHE A 27 -0.75 0.08 6.82
CA PHE A 27 -1.40 -0.05 8.11
C PHE A 27 -2.65 -0.93 8.01
N GLY A 28 -2.77 -1.93 8.89
CA GLY A 28 -3.91 -2.85 8.98
C GLY A 28 -3.58 -4.27 8.49
N ALA A 29 -4.16 -5.31 9.10
CA ALA A 29 -3.73 -6.69 8.83
C ALA A 29 -3.89 -7.10 7.35
N GLY A 30 -2.83 -7.67 6.77
CA GLY A 30 -2.77 -8.00 5.35
C GLY A 30 -2.63 -6.81 4.39
N ALA A 31 -2.36 -5.59 4.87
CA ALA A 31 -2.15 -4.42 4.01
C ALA A 31 -0.86 -4.55 3.17
N LEU A 32 -0.94 -4.20 1.88
CA LEU A 32 0.16 -4.33 0.90
C LEU A 32 0.48 -3.00 0.20
N ALA A 33 1.45 -2.24 0.69
CA ALA A 33 1.95 -1.02 0.07
C ALA A 33 3.24 -1.30 -0.73
N THR A 34 3.08 -1.69 -2.00
CA THR A 34 4.20 -2.10 -2.88
C THR A 34 4.67 -0.99 -3.83
N GLY A 35 3.84 0.04 -4.04
CA GLY A 35 4.20 1.21 -4.84
C GLY A 35 5.13 2.19 -4.11
N ASN A 36 6.01 2.87 -4.86
CA ASN A 36 6.87 3.91 -4.28
C ASN A 36 6.04 5.10 -3.81
N ARG A 37 6.24 5.54 -2.56
CA ARG A 37 5.45 6.57 -1.87
C ARG A 37 3.95 6.24 -1.80
N SER A 38 3.58 4.95 -1.83
CA SER A 38 2.18 4.56 -1.67
C SER A 38 1.76 4.52 -0.21
N THR A 39 0.48 4.72 0.04
CA THR A 39 -0.11 4.67 1.38
C THR A 39 -1.32 3.75 1.39
N VAL A 40 -1.34 2.80 2.32
CA VAL A 40 -2.40 1.82 2.52
C VAL A 40 -2.87 1.87 3.96
N MET A 41 -4.18 2.04 4.16
CA MET A 41 -4.84 1.97 5.46
C MET A 41 -6.08 1.08 5.36
N GLY A 42 -5.99 -0.17 5.78
CA GLY A 42 -7.12 -1.11 5.72
C GLY A 42 -6.75 -2.58 5.90
N TRP A 43 -7.76 -3.42 6.17
CA TRP A 43 -7.60 -4.87 6.18
C TRP A 43 -7.57 -5.39 4.74
N ARG A 44 -6.53 -6.17 4.40
CA ARG A 44 -6.34 -6.78 3.06
C ARG A 44 -6.45 -5.78 1.89
N SER A 45 -6.13 -4.51 2.13
CA SER A 45 -6.05 -3.49 1.08
C SER A 45 -4.66 -3.46 0.44
N ALA A 46 -4.56 -2.95 -0.79
CA ALA A 46 -3.31 -2.91 -1.53
C ALA A 46 -3.13 -1.59 -2.29
N ALA A 47 -1.89 -1.09 -2.35
CA ALA A 47 -1.52 0.04 -3.20
C ALA A 47 -0.19 -0.23 -3.91
N SER A 48 -0.27 -0.53 -5.21
CA SER A 48 0.87 -0.91 -6.06
C SER A 48 1.37 0.21 -6.97
N GLY A 49 0.59 1.28 -7.14
CA GLY A 49 0.98 2.43 -7.93
C GLY A 49 2.00 3.34 -7.23
N THR A 50 2.89 3.97 -8.00
CA THR A 50 3.71 5.07 -7.50
C THR A 50 2.80 6.21 -7.05
N ARG A 51 3.00 6.70 -5.81
CA ARG A 51 2.17 7.72 -5.14
C ARG A 51 0.68 7.35 -5.04
N SER A 52 0.32 6.07 -5.06
CA SER A 52 -1.07 5.66 -4.93
C SER A 52 -1.54 5.60 -3.48
N PHE A 53 -2.85 5.69 -3.30
CA PHE A 53 -3.50 5.70 -2.00
C PHE A 53 -4.64 4.69 -1.97
N ALA A 54 -4.72 3.86 -0.93
CA ALA A 54 -5.82 2.92 -0.71
C ALA A 54 -6.28 3.01 0.76
N MET A 55 -7.58 3.22 0.96
CA MET A 55 -8.18 3.30 2.28
C MET A 55 -9.47 2.48 2.33
N GLY A 56 -9.64 1.69 3.38
CA GLY A 56 -10.78 0.82 3.60
C GLY A 56 -10.46 -0.66 3.41
N SER A 57 -11.36 -1.53 3.89
CA SER A 57 -11.21 -2.98 3.78
C SER A 57 -11.26 -3.44 2.32
N GLY A 58 -10.22 -4.13 1.85
CA GLY A 58 -10.13 -4.61 0.47
C GLY A 58 -9.90 -3.53 -0.59
N ALA A 59 -9.61 -2.29 -0.20
CA ALA A 59 -9.38 -1.19 -1.15
C ALA A 59 -8.13 -1.40 -2.01
N MET A 60 -8.18 -0.93 -3.26
CA MET A 60 -7.07 -1.01 -4.21
C MET A 60 -6.68 0.39 -4.71
N GLY A 61 -5.41 0.76 -4.52
CA GLY A 61 -4.82 2.03 -4.94
C GLY A 61 -3.80 1.83 -6.06
N ILE A 62 -4.18 2.19 -7.27
CA ILE A 62 -3.28 2.22 -8.44
C ILE A 62 -2.79 3.65 -8.72
N SER A 63 -1.75 3.79 -9.56
CA SER A 63 -1.18 5.10 -9.89
C SER A 63 -2.18 5.94 -10.69
N LEU A 64 -2.26 7.24 -10.40
CA LEU A 64 -3.11 8.21 -11.12
C LEU A 64 -2.79 8.26 -12.63
N LEU A 65 -1.59 7.83 -13.04
CA LEU A 65 -1.20 7.77 -14.45
C LEU A 65 -2.02 6.74 -15.27
N GLN A 66 -2.85 5.91 -14.63
CA GLN A 66 -3.75 4.96 -15.29
C GLN A 66 -5.23 5.41 -15.29
N MET A 67 -5.54 6.64 -14.87
CA MET A 67 -6.89 7.18 -14.92
C MET A 67 -7.28 7.66 -16.34
N LEU A 68 -6.93 6.87 -17.38
CA LEU A 68 -7.22 7.15 -18.79
C LEU A 68 -8.00 5.99 -19.47
N LEU A 69 -8.78 5.19 -18.73
CA LEU A 69 -9.52 4.08 -19.36
C LEU A 69 -10.92 3.79 -18.78
N ILE A 70 -11.56 4.77 -18.12
CA ILE A 70 -12.95 4.59 -17.63
C ILE A 70 -13.83 5.80 -17.97
N LEU A 71 -13.78 6.27 -19.22
CA LEU A 71 -14.90 7.02 -19.81
C LEU A 71 -15.23 6.45 -21.20
#